data_AF-A0A151TYT8-F1
#
_entry.id   AF-A0A151TYT8-F1
#
_cell.length_a   1.000
_cell.length_b   1.000
_cell.length_c   1.000
_cell.angle_alpha   90.00
_cell.angle_beta   90.00
_cell.angle_gamma   90.00
#
_symmetry.space_group_name_H-M   'P 1'
#
loop_
_entity.id
_entity.type
_entity.pdbx_description
1 polymer ?
#
loop_
_entity_poly.entity_id
_entity_poly.type
_entity_poly.pdbx_seq_one_letter_code
_entity_poly.pdbx_strand_id
1 'polypeptide(L)'
;RSNKNALSNRMTSIKKCECPFKLRGTTSKKAGGWTLKIMCGYHNHDLAEILVGHSYVGRLSAEENSLVGEMTKNMVKPRNILLTLKDRNVHNVSTIRHIYNYRQAYRSSLKGSRIEMQHLLKLLERDKYVYWYRKVDNYDVIKDIFWSHLDSIKLFATFHTILLIDNTYKTNKYRLPLLEIVGVTSTELTFFVAFAYVIDLGLMKALQMIFPSSTNLLCRFHINKNVKAKCNMVVYPKEK
;
A
#
# COMPACT_ATOMS: atom_id res chain seq x y z
N ARG A 1 -9.61 -31.77 -19.85
CA ARG A 1 -8.38 -31.15 -20.42
C ARG A 1 -8.76 -29.82 -21.04
N SER A 2 -8.43 -28.70 -20.39
CA SER A 2 -8.23 -27.38 -21.03
C SER A 2 -7.90 -26.34 -19.95
N ASN A 3 -6.59 -26.14 -19.78
CA ASN A 3 -5.97 -25.08 -18.98
C ASN A 3 -6.46 -23.71 -19.47
N LYS A 4 -7.07 -22.91 -18.58
CA LYS A 4 -7.20 -21.45 -18.76
C LYS A 4 -6.32 -20.71 -17.77
N ASN A 5 -5.02 -21.04 -17.78
CA ASN A 5 -3.98 -20.11 -17.33
C ASN A 5 -3.60 -19.23 -18.53
N ALA A 6 -4.50 -18.31 -18.91
CA ALA A 6 -4.11 -17.17 -19.71
C ALA A 6 -3.41 -16.20 -18.75
N LEU A 7 -2.08 -16.36 -18.65
CA LEU A 7 -1.18 -15.36 -18.10
C LEU A 7 -1.61 -14.01 -18.69
N SER A 8 -2.00 -13.10 -17.80
CA SER A 8 -2.21 -11.69 -18.09
C SER A 8 -0.91 -11.15 -18.69
N ASN A 9 -0.78 -11.21 -20.02
CA ASN A 9 0.25 -10.50 -20.75
C ASN A 9 -0.01 -9.01 -20.51
N ARG A 10 0.75 -8.44 -19.58
CA ARG A 10 0.91 -7.00 -19.48
C ARG A 10 1.44 -6.56 -20.84
N MET A 11 0.59 -5.97 -21.69
CA MET A 11 1.07 -5.21 -22.84
C MET A 11 1.85 -4.03 -22.27
N THR A 12 3.15 -4.22 -22.05
CA THR A 12 4.07 -3.10 -21.88
C THR A 12 4.18 -2.48 -23.26
N SER A 13 3.37 -1.46 -23.52
CA SER A 13 3.50 -0.62 -24.71
C SER A 13 4.96 -0.17 -24.79
N ILE A 14 5.71 -0.70 -25.76
CA ILE A 14 7.07 -0.25 -26.03
C ILE A 14 6.93 1.20 -26.49
N LYS A 15 7.49 2.15 -25.74
CA LYS A 15 7.49 3.58 -26.10
C LYS A 15 8.37 3.91 -27.32
N LYS A 16 9.00 2.91 -27.93
CA LYS A 16 9.92 3.09 -29.06
C LYS A 16 9.10 3.08 -30.35
N CYS A 17 9.19 4.15 -31.14
CA CYS A 17 8.54 4.33 -32.44
C CYS A 17 9.41 3.85 -33.62
N GLU A 18 10.35 2.93 -33.35
CA GLU A 18 11.32 2.42 -34.35
C GLU A 18 12.02 3.52 -35.15
N CYS A 19 12.28 4.66 -34.50
CA CYS A 19 12.94 5.80 -35.11
C CYS A 19 14.30 5.41 -35.70
N PRO A 20 14.58 5.75 -36.98
CA PRO A 20 15.82 5.34 -37.66
C PRO A 20 17.04 6.15 -37.23
N PHE A 21 16.87 7.17 -36.39
CA PHE A 21 17.96 7.99 -35.84
C PHE A 21 19.01 7.12 -35.14
N LYS A 22 20.28 7.30 -35.53
CA LYS A 22 21.42 6.53 -35.00
C LYS A 22 22.65 7.42 -34.85
N LEU A 23 23.30 7.32 -33.69
CA LEU A 23 24.54 8.02 -33.38
C LEU A 23 25.55 7.05 -32.77
N ARG A 24 26.82 7.17 -33.17
CA ARG A 24 27.92 6.33 -32.69
C ARG A 24 28.88 7.18 -31.85
N GLY A 25 29.08 6.80 -30.59
CA GLY A 25 30.12 7.36 -29.73
C GLY A 25 31.37 6.49 -29.72
N THR A 26 32.53 7.08 -29.97
CA THR A 26 33.84 6.44 -29.82
C THR A 26 34.70 7.22 -28.84
N THR A 27 35.33 6.53 -27.90
CA THR A 27 36.23 7.15 -26.92
C THR A 27 37.57 7.50 -27.58
N SER A 28 37.98 8.76 -27.45
CA SER A 28 39.26 9.24 -27.96
C SER A 28 40.34 9.05 -26.91
N LYS A 29 41.28 8.14 -27.18
CA LYS A 29 42.41 7.84 -26.27
C LYS A 29 43.37 9.02 -26.09
N LYS A 30 43.42 9.99 -27.02
CA LYS A 30 44.36 11.12 -26.98
C LYS A 30 43.83 12.35 -26.23
N ALA A 31 42.52 12.54 -26.17
CA ALA A 31 41.90 13.77 -25.67
C ALA A 31 40.98 13.57 -24.46
N GLY A 32 40.87 12.34 -23.92
CA GLY A 32 40.03 12.05 -22.75
C GLY A 32 38.54 12.30 -22.96
N GLY A 33 38.07 12.34 -24.22
CA GLY A 33 36.70 12.71 -24.58
C GLY A 33 36.01 11.72 -25.50
N TRP A 34 34.73 12.00 -25.80
CA TRP A 34 33.91 11.22 -26.73
C TRP A 34 33.84 11.91 -28.09
N THR A 35 34.13 11.18 -29.16
CA THR A 35 33.80 11.61 -30.53
C THR A 35 32.45 11.01 -30.92
N LEU A 36 31.50 11.87 -31.30
CA LEU A 36 30.16 11.48 -31.71
C LEU A 36 30.05 11.59 -33.23
N LYS A 37 29.66 10.50 -33.89
CA LYS A 37 29.38 10.46 -35.34
C LYS A 37 27.91 10.13 -35.56
N ILE A 38 27.19 11.03 -36.23
CA ILE A 38 25.80 10.79 -36.65
C ILE A 38 25.84 9.76 -37.79
N MET A 39 25.15 8.63 -37.61
CA MET A 39 25.01 7.58 -38.63
C MET A 39 23.73 7.76 -39.45
N CYS A 40 22.66 8.21 -38.80
CA CYS A 40 21.39 8.57 -39.42
C CYS A 40 20.77 9.71 -38.60
N GLY A 41 20.54 10.88 -39.23
CA GLY A 41 19.99 12.07 -38.59
C GLY A 41 18.47 12.23 -38.76
N TYR A 42 17.81 11.29 -39.42
CA TYR A 42 16.38 11.37 -39.72
C TYR A 42 15.53 10.91 -38.51
N HIS A 43 14.52 11.70 -38.17
CA HIS A 43 13.50 11.37 -37.18
C HIS A 43 12.16 11.13 -37.87
N ASN A 44 11.41 10.12 -37.43
CA ASN A 44 10.06 9.82 -37.91
C ASN A 44 8.97 10.33 -36.96
N HIS A 45 9.31 11.27 -36.08
CA HIS A 45 8.44 11.84 -35.07
C HIS A 45 8.91 13.26 -34.75
N ASP A 46 7.99 14.11 -34.30
CA ASP A 46 8.33 15.44 -33.83
C ASP A 46 9.03 15.42 -32.47
N LEU A 47 9.63 16.56 -32.10
CA LEU A 47 10.12 16.75 -30.73
C LEU A 47 8.93 16.80 -29.77
N ALA A 48 9.06 16.14 -28.62
CA ALA A 48 8.04 16.18 -27.60
C ALA A 48 7.96 17.58 -26.97
N GLU A 49 6.83 18.27 -27.16
CA GLU A 49 6.56 19.59 -26.57
C GLU A 49 6.40 19.52 -25.04
N ILE A 50 5.86 18.41 -24.54
CA ILE A 50 5.60 18.18 -23.11
C ILE A 50 6.33 16.92 -22.65
N LEU A 51 7.33 17.09 -21.80
CA LEU A 51 8.15 15.98 -21.27
C LEU A 51 7.51 15.26 -20.05
N VAL A 52 6.27 15.62 -19.69
CA VAL A 52 5.53 15.01 -18.58
C VAL A 52 5.33 13.51 -18.84
N GLY A 53 5.81 12.67 -17.92
CA GLY A 53 5.73 11.21 -18.06
C GLY A 53 6.84 10.59 -18.94
N HIS A 54 7.80 11.39 -19.41
CA HIS A 54 9.03 10.88 -20.00
C HIS A 54 9.87 10.18 -18.93
N SER A 55 10.30 8.93 -19.20
CA SER A 55 10.89 8.05 -18.17
C SER A 55 12.29 8.45 -17.71
N TYR A 56 12.98 9.29 -18.48
CA TYR A 56 14.30 9.80 -18.12
C TYR A 56 14.21 11.18 -17.45
N VAL A 57 13.43 12.10 -18.03
CA VAL A 57 13.35 13.50 -17.56
C VAL A 57 12.48 13.62 -16.31
N GLY A 58 11.46 12.77 -16.16
CA GLY A 58 10.64 12.71 -14.94
C GLY A 58 11.29 11.99 -13.76
N ARG A 59 12.58 11.64 -13.84
CA ARG A 59 13.29 11.03 -12.71
C ARG A 59 13.54 12.08 -11.64
N LEU A 60 13.32 11.67 -10.39
CA LEU A 60 13.66 12.48 -9.24
C LEU A 60 15.19 12.62 -9.13
N SER A 61 15.66 13.84 -8.90
CA SER A 61 17.06 14.11 -8.55
C SER A 61 17.44 13.47 -7.21
N ALA A 62 18.73 13.46 -6.86
CA ALA A 62 19.16 12.95 -5.55
C ALA A 62 18.54 13.73 -4.38
N GLU A 63 18.46 15.06 -4.52
CA GLU A 63 17.84 15.96 -3.53
C GLU A 63 16.33 15.72 -3.42
N GLU A 64 15.63 15.61 -4.56
CA GLU A 64 14.20 15.32 -4.60
C GLU A 64 13.90 13.93 -4.01
N ASN A 65 14.73 12.93 -4.29
CA ASN A 65 14.63 11.60 -3.68
C ASN A 65 14.74 11.68 -2.15
N SER A 66 15.70 12.45 -1.62
CA SER A 66 15.84 12.66 -0.18
C SER A 66 14.58 13.26 0.44
N LEU A 67 14.05 14.33 -0.17
CA LEU A 67 12.81 14.98 0.28
C LEU A 67 11.62 14.01 0.25
N VAL A 68 11.44 13.26 -0.85
CA VAL A 68 10.35 12.28 -0.96
C VAL A 68 10.51 11.19 0.10
N GLY A 69 11.73 10.77 0.42
CA GLY A 69 12.03 9.83 1.50
C GLY A 69 11.59 10.36 2.87
N GLU A 70 11.96 11.59 3.20
CA GLU A 70 11.58 12.25 4.45
C GLU A 70 10.05 12.42 4.58
N MET A 71 9.40 12.98 3.56
CA MET A 71 7.94 13.15 3.55
C MET A 71 7.22 11.79 3.60
N THR A 72 7.81 10.74 3.03
CA THR A 72 7.28 9.37 3.12
C THR A 72 7.36 8.82 4.54
N LYS A 73 8.47 9.06 5.24
CA LYS A 73 8.65 8.68 6.66
C LYS A 73 7.62 9.38 7.54
N ASN A 74 7.30 10.64 7.24
CA ASN A 74 6.30 11.45 7.94
C ASN A 74 4.86 11.21 7.44
N MET A 75 4.60 10.09 6.75
CA MET A 75 3.26 9.66 6.31
C MET A 75 2.50 10.66 5.42
N VAL A 76 3.20 11.59 4.75
CA VAL A 76 2.57 12.58 3.89
C VAL A 76 1.90 11.90 2.68
N LYS A 77 0.71 12.39 2.30
CA LYS A 77 -0.03 11.88 1.15
C LYS A 77 0.77 12.12 -0.14
N PRO A 78 0.86 11.13 -1.07
CA PRO A 78 1.63 11.26 -2.32
C PRO A 78 1.30 12.52 -3.14
N ARG A 79 0.04 12.95 -3.15
CA ARG A 79 -0.41 14.18 -3.82
C ARG A 79 0.30 15.41 -3.28
N ASN A 80 0.40 15.54 -1.96
CA ASN A 80 1.03 16.69 -1.32
C ASN A 80 2.54 16.68 -1.55
N ILE A 81 3.17 15.50 -1.56
CA ILE A 81 4.59 15.35 -1.92
C ILE A 81 4.84 15.88 -3.34
N LEU A 82 4.01 15.49 -4.31
CA LEU A 82 4.15 15.96 -5.69
C LEU A 82 3.96 17.48 -5.81
N LEU A 83 3.00 18.05 -5.08
CA LEU A 83 2.78 19.50 -5.04
C LEU A 83 4.02 20.22 -4.51
N THR A 84 4.60 19.75 -3.41
CA THR A 84 5.83 20.34 -2.84
C THR A 84 7.01 20.27 -3.82
N LEU A 85 7.14 19.18 -4.59
CA LEU A 85 8.19 19.09 -5.62
C LEU A 85 8.01 20.12 -6.74
N LYS A 86 6.77 20.31 -7.20
CA LYS A 86 6.45 21.28 -8.26
C LYS A 86 6.57 22.73 -7.81
N ASP A 87 6.29 22.99 -6.53
CA ASP A 87 6.46 24.29 -5.90
C ASP A 87 7.94 24.67 -5.79
N ARG A 88 8.80 23.71 -5.39
CA ARG A 88 10.25 23.92 -5.30
C ARG A 88 10.94 24.00 -6.66
N ASN A 89 10.41 23.33 -7.67
CA ASN A 89 10.96 23.31 -9.01
C ASN A 89 9.84 23.34 -10.06
N VAL A 90 9.63 24.54 -10.64
CA VAL A 90 8.65 24.79 -11.72
C VAL A 90 8.86 23.88 -12.92
N HIS A 91 10.11 23.47 -13.19
CA HIS A 91 10.45 22.59 -14.32
C HIS A 91 10.34 21.10 -13.99
N ASN A 92 9.89 20.73 -12.78
CA ASN A 92 9.70 19.33 -12.42
C ASN A 92 8.56 18.69 -13.24
N VAL A 93 8.94 17.76 -14.12
CA VAL A 93 8.03 16.96 -14.95
C VAL A 93 7.71 15.58 -14.35
N SER A 94 8.06 15.37 -13.08
CA SER A 94 7.71 14.16 -12.35
C SER A 94 6.19 14.04 -12.24
N THR A 95 5.73 12.80 -12.23
CA THR A 95 4.31 12.46 -12.09
C THR A 95 4.07 11.74 -10.78
N ILE A 96 2.81 11.62 -10.38
CA ILE A 96 2.44 10.88 -9.17
C ILE A 96 2.96 9.42 -9.19
N ARG A 97 3.09 8.83 -10.38
CA ARG A 97 3.65 7.49 -10.56
C ARG A 97 5.12 7.41 -10.12
N HIS A 98 5.91 8.46 -10.33
CA HIS A 98 7.30 8.51 -9.86
C HIS A 98 7.35 8.49 -8.33
N ILE A 99 6.44 9.20 -7.66
CA ILE A 99 6.31 9.19 -6.20
C ILE A 99 5.91 7.80 -5.69
N TYR A 100 4.93 7.15 -6.33
CA TYR A 100 4.54 5.79 -5.96
C TYR A 100 5.68 4.79 -6.17
N ASN A 101 6.38 4.85 -7.30
CA ASN A 101 7.52 3.99 -7.60
C ASN A 101 8.64 4.18 -6.58
N TYR A 102 8.99 5.44 -6.26
CA TYR A 102 9.98 5.75 -5.23
C TYR A 102 9.56 5.18 -3.87
N ARG A 103 8.32 5.43 -3.44
CA ARG A 103 7.81 4.89 -2.16
C ARG A 103 7.84 3.37 -2.12
N GLN A 104 7.54 2.72 -3.24
CA GLN A 104 7.63 1.27 -3.34
C GLN A 104 9.07 0.79 -3.20
N ALA A 105 10.02 1.42 -3.88
CA ALA A 105 11.45 1.10 -3.77
C ALA A 105 11.97 1.34 -2.35
N TYR A 106 11.63 2.49 -1.75
CA TYR A 106 11.98 2.84 -0.38
C TYR A 106 11.42 1.85 0.66
N ARG A 107 10.15 1.46 0.53
CA ARG A 107 9.57 0.42 1.41
C ARG A 107 10.24 -0.92 1.22
N SER A 108 10.60 -1.27 -0.02
CA SER A 108 11.30 -2.51 -0.34
C SER A 108 12.72 -2.53 0.25
N SER A 109 13.42 -1.40 0.25
CA SER A 109 14.75 -1.31 0.87
C SER A 109 14.70 -1.45 2.40
N LEU A 110 13.71 -0.85 3.07
CA LEU A 110 13.49 -1.02 4.51
C LEU A 110 13.17 -2.48 4.89
N LYS A 111 12.36 -3.13 4.07
CA LYS A 111 11.95 -4.53 4.26
C LYS A 111 13.13 -5.50 4.07
N GLY A 112 13.99 -5.23 3.08
CA GLY A 112 15.10 -6.08 2.68
C GLY A 112 14.61 -7.36 1.99
N SER A 113 15.30 -8.48 2.22
CA SER A 113 14.99 -9.80 1.64
C SER A 113 13.79 -10.53 2.27
N ARG A 114 13.20 -9.98 3.33
CA ARG A 114 12.10 -10.61 4.09
C ARG A 114 10.84 -10.72 3.24
N ILE A 115 9.92 -11.62 3.57
CA ILE A 115 8.53 -11.54 3.06
C ILE A 115 7.69 -10.58 3.92
N GLU A 116 6.50 -10.19 3.45
CA GLU A 116 5.66 -9.19 4.15
C GLU A 116 5.35 -9.60 5.60
N MET A 117 4.98 -10.86 5.83
CA MET A 117 4.64 -11.36 7.17
C MET A 117 5.83 -11.41 8.12
N GLN A 118 7.00 -11.82 7.61
CA GLN A 118 8.24 -11.78 8.40
C GLN A 118 8.63 -10.36 8.77
N HIS A 119 8.42 -9.40 7.86
CA HIS A 119 8.68 -8.01 8.14
C HIS A 119 7.70 -7.46 9.19
N LEU A 120 6.41 -7.81 9.10
CA LEU A 120 5.41 -7.46 10.11
C LEU A 120 5.81 -7.98 11.51
N LEU A 121 6.13 -9.27 11.65
CA LEU A 121 6.55 -9.85 12.93
C LEU A 121 7.76 -9.11 13.51
N LYS A 122 8.77 -8.82 12.67
CA LYS A 122 9.94 -8.04 13.10
C LYS A 122 9.56 -6.65 13.62
N LEU A 123 8.60 -5.98 12.98
CA LEU A 123 8.13 -4.66 13.43
C LEU A 123 7.37 -4.77 14.77
N LEU A 124 6.53 -5.79 14.93
CA LEU A 124 5.80 -6.04 16.17
C LEU A 124 6.76 -6.28 17.34
N GLU A 125 7.80 -7.07 17.13
CA GLU A 125 8.86 -7.30 18.14
C GLU A 125 9.62 -6.03 18.47
N ARG A 126 10.08 -5.30 17.44
CA ARG A 126 10.84 -4.05 17.60
C ARG A 126 10.04 -3.01 18.39
N ASP A 127 8.77 -2.85 18.07
CA ASP A 127 7.88 -1.85 18.65
C ASP A 127 7.12 -2.38 19.87
N LYS A 128 7.51 -3.56 20.39
CA LYS A 128 7.01 -4.18 21.63
C LYS A 128 5.49 -4.39 21.67
N TYR A 129 4.91 -4.76 20.53
CA TYR A 129 3.53 -5.19 20.46
C TYR A 129 3.37 -6.60 21.06
N VAL A 130 2.25 -6.81 21.73
CA VAL A 130 1.82 -8.17 22.11
C VAL A 130 1.16 -8.78 20.89
N TYR A 131 1.57 -9.97 20.49
CA TYR A 131 1.01 -10.62 19.31
C TYR A 131 0.87 -12.13 19.51
N TRP A 132 -0.08 -12.70 18.76
CA TRP A 132 -0.35 -14.13 18.69
C TRP A 132 -0.56 -14.51 17.23
N TYR A 133 -0.15 -15.71 16.82
CA TYR A 133 -0.41 -16.18 15.47
C TYR A 133 -0.66 -17.69 15.46
N ARG A 134 -1.37 -18.13 14.42
CA ARG A 134 -1.62 -19.54 14.11
C ARG A 134 -1.03 -19.88 12.74
N LYS A 135 -0.33 -21.01 12.66
CA LYS A 135 0.20 -21.55 11.41
C LYS A 135 -0.78 -22.55 10.79
N VAL A 136 -0.63 -22.80 9.50
CA VAL A 136 -1.27 -23.95 8.84
C VAL A 136 -0.54 -25.21 9.26
N ASP A 137 -1.27 -26.28 9.58
CA ASP A 137 -0.67 -27.56 9.95
C ASP A 137 0.26 -28.04 8.82
N ASN A 138 1.46 -28.50 9.18
CA ASN A 138 2.51 -28.98 8.26
C ASN A 138 3.14 -27.93 7.32
N TYR A 139 2.82 -26.64 7.44
CA TYR A 139 3.44 -25.58 6.64
C TYR A 139 3.90 -24.40 7.50
N ASP A 140 5.02 -23.77 7.13
CA ASP A 140 5.50 -22.54 7.78
C ASP A 140 4.76 -21.28 7.27
N VAL A 141 3.44 -21.39 7.13
CA VAL A 141 2.58 -20.33 6.62
C VAL A 141 1.64 -19.86 7.72
N ILE A 142 1.70 -18.57 8.03
CA ILE A 142 0.79 -17.94 9.01
C ILE A 142 -0.60 -17.87 8.40
N LYS A 143 -1.57 -18.47 9.09
CA LYS A 143 -2.98 -18.49 8.75
C LYS A 143 -3.71 -17.29 9.34
N ASP A 144 -3.49 -17.06 10.62
CA ASP A 144 -4.09 -15.95 11.36
C ASP A 144 -3.02 -15.29 12.22
N ILE A 145 -3.12 -13.97 12.37
CA ILE A 145 -2.28 -13.21 13.27
C ILE A 145 -3.13 -12.15 13.95
N PHE A 146 -2.83 -11.91 15.22
CA PHE A 146 -3.44 -10.90 16.06
C PHE A 146 -2.34 -10.10 16.75
N TRP A 147 -2.50 -8.78 16.88
CA TRP A 147 -1.57 -7.96 17.64
C TRP A 147 -2.25 -6.75 18.29
N SER A 148 -1.69 -6.32 19.41
CA SER A 148 -2.17 -5.22 20.23
C SER A 148 -1.00 -4.45 20.84
N HIS A 149 -1.15 -3.14 20.98
CA HIS A 149 -0.21 -2.33 21.75
C HIS A 149 -0.45 -2.54 23.25
N LEU A 150 0.59 -2.47 24.07
CA LEU A 150 0.47 -2.65 25.53
C LEU A 150 -0.47 -1.63 26.17
N ASP A 151 -0.39 -0.36 25.75
CA ASP A 151 -1.27 0.69 26.30
C ASP A 151 -2.73 0.51 25.85
N SER A 152 -2.96 -0.04 24.65
CA SER A 152 -4.31 -0.40 24.21
C SER A 152 -4.92 -1.49 25.09
N ILE A 153 -4.13 -2.46 25.55
CA ILE A 153 -4.58 -3.50 26.48
C ILE A 153 -4.94 -2.89 27.84
N LYS A 154 -4.12 -1.95 28.36
CA LYS A 154 -4.41 -1.25 29.62
C LYS A 154 -5.68 -0.41 29.53
N LEU A 155 -5.85 0.31 28.44
CA LEU A 155 -7.08 1.08 28.18
C LEU A 155 -8.29 0.16 28.09
N PHE A 156 -8.16 -0.98 27.42
CA PHE A 156 -9.24 -1.95 27.33
C PHE A 156 -9.61 -2.58 28.69
N ALA A 157 -8.63 -2.86 29.55
CA ALA A 157 -8.87 -3.32 30.91
C ALA A 157 -9.60 -2.27 31.78
N THR A 158 -9.55 -0.99 31.38
CA THR A 158 -10.29 0.09 32.04
C THR A 158 -11.68 0.28 31.43
N PHE A 159 -11.77 0.19 30.09
CA PHE A 159 -12.97 0.43 29.30
C PHE A 159 -13.35 -0.83 28.50
N HIS A 160 -14.29 -1.60 29.04
CA HIS A 160 -14.63 -2.94 28.54
C HIS A 160 -15.53 -2.95 27.29
N THR A 161 -15.95 -1.78 26.81
CA THR A 161 -16.82 -1.67 25.62
C THR A 161 -16.00 -1.74 24.35
N ILE A 162 -16.27 -2.75 23.52
CA ILE A 162 -15.65 -2.93 22.20
C ILE A 162 -16.64 -2.78 21.06
N LEU A 163 -16.12 -2.29 19.94
CA LEU A 163 -16.73 -2.25 18.63
C LEU A 163 -15.82 -3.04 17.67
N LEU A 164 -16.39 -4.05 17.04
CA LEU A 164 -15.74 -4.75 15.94
C LEU A 164 -16.05 -4.00 14.66
N ILE A 165 -15.02 -3.47 14.01
CA ILE A 165 -15.14 -2.85 12.70
C ILE A 165 -14.78 -3.91 11.67
N ASP A 166 -15.81 -4.49 11.07
CA ASP A 166 -15.65 -5.38 9.94
C ASP A 166 -15.19 -4.58 8.71
N ASN A 167 -13.97 -4.86 8.24
CA ASN A 167 -13.42 -4.35 6.99
C ASN A 167 -13.43 -5.46 5.92
N THR A 168 -14.61 -6.03 5.66
CA THR A 168 -14.87 -7.05 4.61
C THR A 168 -14.51 -6.59 3.19
N TYR A 169 -14.27 -5.29 2.96
CA TYR A 169 -14.06 -4.75 1.62
C TYR A 169 -12.58 -4.59 1.21
N LYS A 170 -11.60 -4.77 2.12
CA LYS A 170 -10.16 -4.62 1.83
C LYS A 170 -9.37 -5.82 2.32
N THR A 171 -9.01 -6.69 1.39
CA THR A 171 -8.08 -7.79 1.65
C THR A 171 -6.65 -7.42 1.28
N ASN A 172 -5.66 -7.92 2.02
CA ASN A 172 -4.26 -7.76 1.68
C ASN A 172 -3.84 -8.59 0.43
N LYS A 173 -2.56 -8.55 0.04
CA LYS A 173 -2.02 -9.34 -1.10
C LYS A 173 -2.30 -10.84 -0.99
N TYR A 174 -2.49 -11.35 0.22
CA TYR A 174 -2.77 -12.76 0.54
C TYR A 174 -4.26 -13.05 0.68
N ARG A 175 -5.14 -12.09 0.30
CA ARG A 175 -6.59 -12.19 0.42
C ARG A 175 -7.09 -12.34 1.87
N LEU A 176 -6.31 -11.90 2.85
CA LEU A 176 -6.75 -11.87 4.25
C LEU A 176 -7.44 -10.53 4.54
N PRO A 177 -8.67 -10.55 5.10
CA PRO A 177 -9.30 -9.34 5.63
C PRO A 177 -8.54 -8.85 6.86
N LEU A 178 -8.39 -7.53 6.98
CA LEU A 178 -7.87 -6.89 8.19
C LEU A 178 -9.06 -6.57 9.10
N LEU A 179 -9.13 -7.20 10.26
CA LEU A 179 -10.07 -6.86 11.32
C LEU A 179 -9.47 -5.76 12.20
N GLU A 180 -10.24 -4.70 12.45
CA GLU A 180 -9.91 -3.63 13.39
C GLU A 180 -10.84 -3.71 14.60
N ILE A 181 -10.26 -3.81 15.79
CA ILE A 181 -10.99 -3.89 17.06
C ILE A 181 -10.79 -2.55 17.77
N VAL A 182 -11.89 -1.85 18.00
CA VAL A 182 -11.89 -0.49 18.52
C VAL A 182 -12.63 -0.47 19.86
N GLY A 183 -12.02 0.11 20.88
CA GLY A 183 -12.63 0.34 22.19
C GLY A 183 -13.22 1.74 22.27
N VAL A 184 -14.11 1.96 23.22
CA VAL A 184 -14.73 3.27 23.48
C VAL A 184 -14.54 3.63 24.96
N THR A 185 -14.05 4.84 25.22
CA THR A 185 -13.91 5.37 26.59
C THR A 185 -15.26 5.87 27.15
N SER A 186 -15.31 6.19 28.44
CA SER A 186 -16.48 6.82 29.07
C SER A 186 -16.83 8.20 28.50
N THR A 187 -15.90 8.85 27.79
CA THR A 187 -16.08 10.13 27.09
C THR A 187 -16.40 9.95 25.61
N GLU A 188 -16.82 8.75 25.19
CA GLU A 188 -17.16 8.41 23.81
C GLU A 188 -16.01 8.55 22.80
N LEU A 189 -14.76 8.63 23.27
CA LEU A 189 -13.59 8.61 22.40
C LEU A 189 -13.23 7.18 22.02
N THR A 190 -12.89 6.97 20.76
CA THR A 190 -12.49 5.66 20.23
C THR A 190 -10.99 5.46 20.31
N PHE A 191 -10.54 4.26 20.64
CA PHE A 191 -9.13 3.87 20.59
C PHE A 191 -8.96 2.48 19.95
N PHE A 192 -7.82 2.23 19.31
CA PHE A 192 -7.54 0.89 18.77
C PHE A 192 -7.19 -0.05 19.92
N VAL A 193 -7.98 -1.11 20.08
CA VAL A 193 -7.67 -2.21 21.00
C VAL A 193 -6.68 -3.12 20.33
N ALA A 194 -7.02 -3.66 19.16
CA ALA A 194 -6.19 -4.63 18.47
C ALA A 194 -6.51 -4.76 16.98
N PHE A 195 -5.66 -5.50 16.27
CA PHE A 195 -5.78 -5.79 14.85
C PHE A 195 -5.62 -7.28 14.60
N ALA A 196 -6.28 -7.80 13.56
CA ALA A 196 -6.12 -9.19 13.16
C ALA A 196 -6.19 -9.40 11.65
N TYR A 197 -5.43 -10.38 11.14
CA TYR A 197 -5.70 -11.01 9.85
C TYR A 197 -6.29 -12.40 10.12
N VAL A 198 -7.51 -12.67 9.64
CA VAL A 198 -8.24 -13.91 9.96
C VAL A 198 -8.85 -14.53 8.70
N ILE A 199 -8.74 -15.85 8.53
CA ILE A 199 -9.42 -16.57 7.44
C ILE A 199 -10.82 -17.00 7.91
N ASP A 200 -11.80 -16.16 7.58
CA ASP A 200 -13.29 -16.28 7.48
C ASP A 200 -14.12 -17.05 8.53
N LEU A 201 -13.58 -18.01 9.29
CA LEU A 201 -14.32 -18.78 10.30
C LEU A 201 -13.66 -18.76 11.68
N GLY A 202 -12.53 -18.06 11.81
CA GLY A 202 -11.78 -17.96 13.06
C GLY A 202 -12.18 -16.79 13.95
N LEU A 203 -12.99 -15.83 13.49
CA LEU A 203 -13.14 -14.54 14.18
C LEU A 203 -13.75 -14.68 15.58
N MET A 204 -14.87 -15.40 15.68
CA MET A 204 -15.52 -15.65 16.97
C MET A 204 -14.64 -16.51 17.90
N LYS A 205 -13.92 -17.50 17.33
CA LYS A 205 -13.02 -18.35 18.11
C LYS A 205 -11.78 -17.59 18.59
N ALA A 206 -11.21 -16.73 17.75
CA ALA A 206 -10.08 -15.87 18.07
C ALA A 206 -10.49 -14.83 19.11
N LEU A 207 -11.66 -14.20 18.96
CA LEU A 207 -12.20 -13.29 19.97
C LEU A 207 -12.44 -13.99 21.30
N GLN A 208 -12.95 -15.22 21.30
CA GLN A 208 -13.14 -15.98 22.55
C GLN A 208 -11.81 -16.46 23.15
N MET A 209 -10.79 -16.75 22.34
CA MET A 209 -9.44 -17.10 22.83
C MET A 209 -8.71 -15.90 23.42
N ILE A 210 -8.91 -14.72 22.84
CA ILE A 210 -8.17 -13.50 23.20
C ILE A 210 -8.95 -12.71 24.27
N PHE A 211 -10.28 -12.72 24.20
CA PHE A 211 -11.20 -12.01 25.07
C PHE A 211 -12.31 -12.96 25.58
N PRO A 212 -11.97 -14.01 26.35
CA PRO A 212 -12.90 -15.05 26.78
C PRO A 212 -14.07 -14.53 27.63
N SER A 213 -13.89 -13.39 28.31
CA SER A 213 -14.89 -12.73 29.14
C SER A 213 -15.65 -11.61 28.43
N SER A 214 -15.36 -11.33 27.16
CA SER A 214 -16.02 -10.25 26.42
C SER A 214 -17.43 -10.66 25.97
N THR A 215 -18.39 -9.76 26.15
CA THR A 215 -19.73 -9.92 25.59
C THR A 215 -19.72 -9.37 24.16
N ASN A 216 -20.04 -10.22 23.17
CA ASN A 216 -20.14 -9.79 21.78
C ASN A 216 -21.33 -8.84 21.61
N LEU A 217 -21.06 -7.54 21.53
CA LEU A 217 -22.07 -6.53 21.25
C LEU A 217 -22.10 -6.26 19.74
N LEU A 218 -23.25 -6.50 19.11
CA LEU A 218 -23.43 -6.11 17.72
C LEU A 218 -23.41 -4.58 17.65
N CYS A 219 -22.55 -4.03 16.78
CA CYS A 219 -22.46 -2.59 16.59
C CYS A 219 -23.78 -2.02 16.06
N ARG A 220 -24.55 -1.37 16.93
CA ARG A 220 -25.86 -0.79 16.60
C ARG A 220 -25.75 0.25 15.48
N PHE A 221 -24.63 0.96 15.39
CA PHE A 221 -24.37 1.90 14.29
C PHE A 221 -24.30 1.19 12.92
N HIS A 222 -23.51 0.12 12.80
CA HIS A 222 -23.42 -0.64 11.54
C HIS A 222 -24.72 -1.38 11.23
N ILE A 223 -25.41 -1.92 12.23
CA ILE A 223 -26.77 -2.48 12.06
C ILE A 223 -27.70 -1.41 11.50
N ASN A 224 -27.78 -0.24 12.16
CA ASN A 224 -28.68 0.84 11.72
C ASN A 224 -28.32 1.36 10.33
N LYS A 225 -27.04 1.44 9.98
CA LYS A 225 -26.60 1.83 8.63
C LYS A 225 -26.99 0.80 7.58
N ASN A 226 -26.85 -0.50 7.86
CA ASN A 226 -27.28 -1.58 6.98
C ASN A 226 -28.81 -1.64 6.86
N VAL A 227 -29.53 -1.50 7.97
CA VAL A 227 -31.00 -1.40 8.00
C VAL A 227 -31.44 -0.22 7.15
N LYS A 228 -30.86 0.97 7.34
CA LYS A 228 -31.21 2.15 6.54
C LYS A 228 -30.93 1.96 5.04
N ALA A 229 -29.81 1.34 4.68
CA ALA A 229 -29.47 1.06 3.28
C ALA A 229 -30.44 0.06 2.62
N LYS A 230 -30.87 -0.97 3.35
CA LYS A 230 -31.78 -2.02 2.83
C LYS A 230 -33.26 -1.61 2.91
N CYS A 231 -33.68 -0.96 4.00
CA CYS A 231 -35.05 -0.47 4.17
C CYS A 231 -35.37 0.68 3.21
N ASN A 232 -34.40 1.54 2.85
CA ASN A 232 -34.63 2.54 1.80
C ASN A 232 -35.01 1.90 0.46
N MET A 233 -34.50 0.70 0.13
CA MET A 233 -34.89 -0.02 -1.10
C MET A 233 -36.30 -0.64 -1.02
N VAL A 234 -36.82 -0.84 0.18
CA VAL A 234 -38.19 -1.37 0.41
C VAL A 234 -39.22 -0.23 0.42
N VAL A 235 -38.86 0.93 0.98
CA VAL A 235 -39.76 2.10 1.07
C VAL A 235 -39.74 2.92 -0.21
N TYR A 236 -38.60 2.98 -0.92
CA TYR A 236 -38.45 3.67 -2.19
C TYR A 236 -37.81 2.72 -3.21
N PRO A 237 -38.57 1.75 -3.76
CA PRO A 237 -38.03 0.89 -4.79
C PRO A 237 -37.59 1.76 -5.97
N LYS A 238 -36.34 1.58 -6.42
CA LYS A 238 -35.87 2.22 -7.65
C LYS A 238 -36.70 1.65 -8.79
N GLU A 239 -37.51 2.50 -9.42
CA GLU A 239 -38.21 2.16 -10.65
C GLU A 239 -37.17 1.70 -11.70
N LYS A 240 -37.50 0.59 -12.37
CA LYS A 240 -36.63 -0.07 -13.36
C LYS A 240 -36.56 0.74 -14.65
#